data_AF-A0AAW3MWK4-F1
#
_entry.id   AF-A0AAW3MWK4-F1
#
_cell.length_a   1.000
_cell.length_b   1.000
_cell.length_c   1.000
_cell.angle_alpha   90.00
_cell.angle_beta   90.00
_cell.angle_gamma   90.00
#
_symmetry.space_group_name_H-M   'P 1'
#
loop_
_entity.id
_entity.type
_entity.pdbx_description
1 polymer ?
#
loop_
_entity_poly.entity_id
_entity_poly.type
_entity_poly.pdbx_seq_one_letter_code
_entity_poly.pdbx_strand_id
1 'polypeptide(L)'
;MQTCSNITDSDLSANPNQVLVLDTVEIHNRRPNQSVLAGILIADGDGPGLPRLVKVAFHFGWKSWVCSEEYSIQRATRYVRASLPDAIAAFEAAVGIELPDTRVIELGVGVYGSKTRLASENPFALEHGSRYQVQCKSSGVRRFVVDVCNGRTLIRFLDSQGDAEPYETYEPAVVLSAEDWRSLTRLAS
;
A
#
# COMPACT_ATOMS: atom_id res chain seq x y z
N MET A 1 3.46 9.58 -17.06
CA MET A 1 2.84 8.91 -15.91
C MET A 1 2.22 9.98 -15.02
N GLN A 2 1.07 9.70 -14.39
CA GLN A 2 0.38 10.65 -13.52
C GLN A 2 0.03 10.01 -12.18
N THR A 3 0.37 10.72 -11.11
CA THR A 3 -0.05 10.41 -9.75
C THR A 3 -1.52 10.74 -9.56
N CYS A 4 -2.25 9.85 -8.91
CA CYS A 4 -3.65 10.04 -8.55
C CYS A 4 -3.90 9.72 -7.06
N SER A 5 -5.01 10.21 -6.51
CA SER A 5 -5.50 9.84 -5.17
C SER A 5 -6.42 8.61 -5.19
N ASN A 6 -6.94 8.27 -6.37
CA ASN A 6 -7.74 7.09 -6.67
C ASN A 6 -7.52 6.72 -8.15
N ILE A 7 -7.70 5.45 -8.49
CA ILE A 7 -7.75 4.96 -9.86
C ILE A 7 -9.01 4.11 -10.01
N THR A 8 -9.95 4.61 -10.81
CA THR A 8 -11.13 3.87 -11.27
C THR A 8 -11.03 3.54 -12.75
N ASP A 9 -11.88 2.64 -13.22
CA ASP A 9 -11.99 2.33 -14.65
C ASP A 9 -12.38 3.56 -15.49
N SER A 10 -13.16 4.48 -14.90
CA SER A 10 -13.49 5.77 -15.51
C SER A 10 -12.27 6.68 -15.64
N ASP A 11 -11.40 6.74 -14.62
CA ASP A 11 -10.17 7.53 -14.67
C ASP A 11 -9.22 7.01 -15.77
N LEU A 12 -9.10 5.69 -15.88
CA LEU A 12 -8.31 5.04 -16.92
C LEU A 12 -8.90 5.29 -18.32
N SER A 13 -10.23 5.30 -18.43
CA SER A 13 -10.93 5.61 -19.68
C SER A 13 -10.79 7.07 -20.10
N ALA A 14 -10.75 7.99 -19.13
CA ALA A 14 -10.56 9.42 -19.36
C ALA A 14 -9.11 9.77 -19.75
N ASN A 15 -8.15 8.91 -19.39
CA ASN A 15 -6.71 9.13 -19.64
C ASN A 15 -6.12 7.92 -20.41
N PRO A 16 -6.55 7.67 -21.66
CA PRO A 16 -6.06 6.55 -22.45
C PRO A 16 -4.57 6.72 -22.77
N ASN A 17 -3.87 5.59 -22.89
CA ASN A 17 -2.43 5.46 -23.12
C ASN A 17 -1.55 6.15 -22.06
N GLN A 18 -2.13 6.54 -20.92
CA GLN A 18 -1.43 7.15 -19.80
C GLN A 18 -1.44 6.21 -18.60
N VAL A 19 -0.25 5.94 -18.05
CA VAL A 19 -0.13 5.21 -16.78
C VAL A 19 -0.57 6.12 -15.63
N LEU A 20 -1.63 5.70 -14.95
CA LEU A 20 -2.05 6.24 -13.66
C LEU A 20 -1.45 5.38 -12.56
N VAL A 21 -0.95 6.02 -11.51
CA VAL A 21 -0.31 5.35 -10.38
C VAL A 21 -0.70 6.03 -9.07
N LEU A 22 -0.86 5.24 -8.02
CA LEU A 22 -0.97 5.76 -6.66
C LEU A 22 0.42 5.92 -6.05
N ASP A 23 0.66 7.05 -5.41
CA ASP A 23 1.89 7.28 -4.65
C ASP A 23 1.89 6.53 -3.32
N THR A 24 0.71 6.22 -2.79
CA THR A 24 0.54 5.48 -1.53
C THR A 24 -0.71 4.60 -1.55
N VAL A 25 -0.60 3.38 -1.05
CA VAL A 25 -1.70 2.43 -0.86
C VAL A 25 -1.82 2.09 0.62
N GLU A 26 -3.02 2.21 1.19
CA GLU A 26 -3.31 1.88 2.58
C GLU A 26 -4.14 0.59 2.63
N ILE A 27 -3.72 -0.45 3.34
CA ILE A 27 -4.44 -1.74 3.42
C ILE A 27 -5.05 -1.91 4.82
N HIS A 28 -6.23 -1.32 5.02
CA HIS A 28 -6.98 -1.41 6.28
C HIS A 28 -7.87 -2.67 6.32
N ASN A 29 -7.80 -3.48 7.38
CA ASN A 29 -8.63 -4.70 7.53
C ASN A 29 -8.58 -5.64 6.29
N ARG A 30 -7.39 -5.82 5.69
CA ARG A 30 -7.18 -6.56 4.43
C ARG A 30 -7.94 -6.00 3.23
N ARG A 31 -8.28 -4.71 3.26
CA ARG A 31 -8.88 -3.98 2.16
C ARG A 31 -7.95 -2.82 1.83
N PRO A 32 -7.39 -2.72 0.61
CA PRO A 32 -6.78 -1.46 0.25
C PRO A 32 -7.87 -0.37 0.15
N ASN A 33 -7.54 0.84 0.58
CA ASN A 33 -8.40 2.02 0.38
C ASN A 33 -8.63 2.30 -1.11
N GLN A 34 -7.73 1.84 -1.97
CA GLN A 34 -7.92 1.77 -3.41
C GLN A 34 -7.56 0.39 -3.94
N SER A 35 -8.51 -0.27 -4.62
CA SER A 35 -8.27 -1.62 -5.14
C SER A 35 -7.26 -1.67 -6.27
N VAL A 36 -6.96 -0.55 -6.94
CA VAL A 36 -6.03 -0.45 -8.07
C VAL A 36 -4.83 0.43 -7.68
N LEU A 37 -3.63 -0.15 -7.70
CA LEU A 37 -2.36 0.53 -7.45
C LEU A 37 -1.91 1.34 -8.68
N ALA A 38 -1.96 0.70 -9.84
CA ALA A 38 -1.55 1.27 -11.11
C ALA A 38 -2.41 0.70 -12.22
N GLY A 39 -2.64 1.49 -13.26
CA GLY A 39 -3.39 1.04 -14.42
C GLY A 39 -3.12 1.86 -15.67
N ILE A 40 -3.40 1.26 -16.81
CA ILE A 40 -3.41 1.93 -18.11
C ILE A 40 -4.51 1.31 -18.99
N LEU A 41 -5.22 2.16 -19.71
CA LEU A 41 -6.05 1.76 -20.83
C LEU A 41 -5.27 1.99 -22.12
N ILE A 42 -4.89 0.93 -22.83
CA ILE A 42 -4.22 1.03 -24.12
C ILE A 42 -5.30 1.03 -25.20
N ALA A 43 -5.58 2.19 -25.79
CA ALA A 43 -6.67 2.35 -26.76
C ALA A 43 -6.32 1.76 -28.14
N ASP A 44 -5.05 1.83 -28.54
CA ASP A 44 -4.57 1.49 -29.89
C ASP A 44 -3.26 0.68 -29.85
N GLY A 45 -3.29 -0.54 -29.29
CA GLY A 45 -2.10 -1.41 -29.26
C GLY A 45 -1.87 -2.19 -30.56
N ASP A 46 -0.60 -2.52 -30.87
CA ASP A 46 -0.19 -3.43 -31.96
C ASP A 46 -0.84 -4.82 -31.80
N GLY A 47 -2.05 -5.00 -32.32
CA GLY A 47 -2.86 -6.20 -32.14
C GLY A 47 -4.33 -5.96 -32.47
N PRO A 48 -5.21 -6.98 -32.34
CA PRO A 48 -6.55 -6.96 -32.92
C PRO A 48 -7.51 -6.00 -32.19
N GLY A 49 -7.37 -4.69 -32.45
CA GLY A 49 -8.45 -3.70 -32.55
C GLY A 49 -9.34 -3.45 -31.34
N LEU A 50 -8.96 -3.85 -30.12
CA LEU A 50 -9.77 -3.64 -28.92
C LEU A 50 -8.94 -3.01 -27.80
N PRO A 51 -9.50 -2.05 -27.04
CA PRO A 51 -8.82 -1.46 -25.91
C PRO A 51 -8.42 -2.54 -24.89
N ARG A 52 -7.15 -2.49 -24.47
CA ARG A 52 -6.55 -3.40 -23.50
C ARG A 52 -6.37 -2.66 -22.19
N LEU A 53 -7.01 -3.18 -21.14
CA LEU A 53 -6.93 -2.62 -19.80
C LEU A 53 -5.98 -3.47 -18.96
N VAL A 54 -4.87 -2.87 -18.49
CA VAL A 54 -3.89 -3.54 -17.63
C VAL A 54 -3.89 -2.86 -16.27
N LYS A 55 -3.98 -3.62 -15.18
CA LYS A 55 -4.02 -3.08 -13.81
C LYS A 55 -3.20 -3.92 -12.85
N VAL A 56 -2.60 -3.27 -11.86
CA VAL A 56 -2.17 -3.91 -10.60
C VAL A 56 -3.24 -3.66 -9.56
N ALA A 57 -3.91 -4.71 -9.08
CA ALA A 57 -5.04 -4.60 -8.18
C ALA A 57 -5.00 -5.61 -7.03
N PHE A 58 -5.66 -5.29 -5.91
CA PHE A 58 -5.83 -6.23 -4.81
C PHE A 58 -7.14 -7.00 -4.97
N HIS A 59 -7.03 -8.33 -5.01
CA HIS A 59 -8.17 -9.22 -5.10
C HIS A 59 -8.66 -9.65 -3.71
N PHE A 60 -9.75 -9.05 -3.23
CA PHE A 60 -10.28 -9.24 -1.87
C PHE A 60 -10.61 -10.71 -1.53
N GLY A 61 -11.21 -11.46 -2.47
CA GLY A 61 -11.58 -12.85 -2.23
C GLY A 61 -10.38 -13.79 -2.03
N TRP A 62 -9.22 -13.42 -2.59
CA TRP A 62 -7.99 -14.20 -2.46
C TRP A 62 -7.01 -13.59 -1.47
N LYS A 63 -7.25 -12.34 -1.05
CA LYS A 63 -6.38 -11.58 -0.16
C LYS A 63 -4.96 -11.48 -0.74
N SER A 64 -4.87 -11.23 -2.04
CA SER A 64 -3.61 -11.18 -2.80
C SER A 64 -3.63 -10.05 -3.83
N TRP A 65 -2.46 -9.55 -4.19
CA TRP A 65 -2.29 -8.70 -5.36
C TRP A 65 -2.34 -9.52 -6.64
N VAL A 66 -2.79 -8.88 -7.71
CA VAL A 66 -2.91 -9.46 -9.05
C VAL A 66 -2.54 -8.42 -10.09
N CYS A 67 -1.87 -8.86 -11.15
CA CYS A 67 -1.88 -8.14 -12.42
C CYS A 67 -3.07 -8.67 -13.23
N SER A 68 -4.01 -7.80 -13.61
CA SER A 68 -5.14 -8.17 -14.46
C SER A 68 -4.97 -7.54 -15.84
N GLU A 69 -5.41 -8.29 -16.84
CA GLU A 69 -5.39 -7.90 -18.24
C GLU A 69 -6.75 -8.22 -18.84
N GLU A 70 -7.42 -7.20 -19.36
CA GLU A 70 -8.77 -7.30 -19.90
C GLU A 70 -8.79 -6.80 -21.35
N TYR A 71 -9.27 -7.65 -22.25
CA TYR A 71 -9.49 -7.32 -23.65
C TYR A 71 -10.98 -7.14 -23.86
N SER A 72 -11.42 -5.91 -24.19
CA SER A 72 -12.83 -5.47 -24.14
C SER A 72 -13.43 -5.41 -22.74
N ILE A 73 -14.46 -4.58 -22.55
CA ILE A 73 -15.14 -4.26 -21.28
C ILE A 73 -15.86 -5.50 -20.65
N GLN A 74 -15.68 -6.69 -21.22
CA GLN A 74 -16.25 -7.95 -20.74
C GLN A 74 -15.21 -8.79 -20.00
N ARG A 75 -15.10 -8.55 -18.68
CA ARG A 75 -14.42 -9.36 -17.65
C ARG A 75 -12.96 -9.76 -17.93
N ALA A 76 -12.08 -9.42 -16.99
CA ALA A 76 -10.70 -9.88 -16.96
C ALA A 76 -10.50 -11.35 -17.38
N THR A 77 -9.68 -11.52 -18.42
CA THR A 77 -9.45 -12.79 -19.11
C THR A 77 -8.38 -13.63 -18.41
N ARG A 78 -7.58 -13.01 -17.53
CA ARG A 78 -6.53 -13.68 -16.76
C ARG A 78 -6.35 -13.05 -15.39
N TYR A 79 -6.25 -13.92 -14.38
CA TYR A 79 -5.87 -13.56 -13.02
C TYR A 79 -4.75 -14.48 -12.56
N VAL A 80 -3.63 -13.90 -12.12
CA VAL A 80 -2.54 -14.66 -11.49
C VAL A 80 -2.34 -14.12 -10.08
N ARG A 81 -2.48 -14.98 -9.08
CA ARG A 81 -2.17 -14.63 -7.68
C ARG A 81 -0.69 -14.38 -7.57
N ALA A 82 -0.33 -13.26 -6.97
CA ALA A 82 1.06 -12.85 -6.86
C ALA A 82 1.30 -12.08 -5.55
N SER A 83 2.57 -11.99 -5.15
CA SER A 83 3.00 -10.94 -4.24
C SER A 83 2.81 -9.57 -4.92
N LEU A 84 2.79 -8.47 -4.16
CA LEU A 84 2.72 -7.14 -4.77
C LEU A 84 3.89 -6.85 -5.73
N PRO A 85 5.16 -7.15 -5.36
CA PRO A 85 6.29 -6.99 -6.29
C PRO A 85 6.14 -7.78 -7.58
N ASP A 86 5.61 -9.01 -7.50
CA ASP A 86 5.41 -9.85 -8.68
C ASP A 86 4.26 -9.36 -9.56
N ALA A 87 3.19 -8.82 -8.97
CA ALA A 87 2.11 -8.18 -9.71
C ALA A 87 2.60 -6.92 -10.45
N ILE A 88 3.48 -6.13 -9.83
CA ILE A 88 4.11 -4.97 -10.47
C ILE A 88 5.02 -5.42 -11.61
N ALA A 89 5.91 -6.38 -11.38
CA ALA A 89 6.80 -6.87 -12.42
C ALA A 89 6.04 -7.39 -13.63
N ALA A 90 4.90 -8.08 -13.42
CA ALA A 90 4.03 -8.53 -14.49
C ALA A 90 3.38 -7.36 -15.24
N PHE A 91 2.93 -6.31 -14.54
CA PHE A 91 2.41 -5.10 -15.16
C PHE A 91 3.47 -4.39 -16.00
N GLU A 92 4.64 -4.12 -15.44
CA GLU A 92 5.74 -3.42 -16.12
C GLU A 92 6.17 -4.18 -17.39
N ALA A 93 6.24 -5.51 -17.33
CA ALA A 93 6.51 -6.34 -18.50
C ALA A 93 5.38 -6.27 -19.55
N ALA A 94 4.12 -6.17 -19.11
CA ALA A 94 2.96 -6.10 -20.00
C ALA A 94 2.81 -4.75 -20.71
N VAL A 95 3.28 -3.65 -20.08
CA VAL A 95 3.11 -2.28 -20.59
C VAL A 95 4.42 -1.64 -21.06
N GLY A 96 5.58 -2.22 -20.74
CA GLY A 96 6.90 -1.68 -21.11
C GLY A 96 7.30 -0.40 -20.36
N ILE A 97 6.70 -0.15 -19.19
CA ILE A 97 6.93 1.06 -18.38
C ILE A 97 7.26 0.63 -16.97
N GLU A 98 8.33 1.22 -16.43
CA GLU A 98 8.71 1.05 -15.03
C GLU A 98 7.87 1.98 -14.14
N LEU A 99 7.24 1.43 -13.09
CA LEU A 99 6.50 2.20 -12.10
C LEU A 99 7.44 2.87 -11.09
N PRO A 100 7.06 3.98 -10.45
CA PRO A 100 7.77 4.45 -9.27
C PRO A 100 7.60 3.45 -8.12
N ASP A 101 8.46 3.55 -7.12
CA ASP A 101 8.24 2.83 -5.88
C ASP A 101 7.06 3.47 -5.12
N THR A 102 5.98 2.70 -4.93
CA THR A 102 4.77 3.16 -4.23
C THR A 102 4.82 2.74 -2.78
N ARG A 103 4.51 3.67 -1.88
CA ARG A 103 4.44 3.39 -0.45
C ARG A 103 3.21 2.56 -0.12
N VAL A 104 3.38 1.45 0.58
CA VAL A 104 2.30 0.59 1.07
C VAL A 104 2.26 0.69 2.58
N ILE A 105 1.08 1.02 3.10
CA ILE A 105 0.80 1.18 4.52
C ILE A 105 0.00 -0.06 4.95
N GLU A 106 0.78 -0.99 5.53
CA GLU A 106 0.44 -2.22 6.28
C GLU A 106 0.01 -3.52 5.55
N LEU A 107 0.61 -4.66 5.89
CA LEU A 107 -0.06 -5.80 6.54
C LEU A 107 1.00 -6.31 7.55
N GLY A 108 1.12 -5.66 8.72
CA GLY A 108 2.44 -5.22 9.18
C GLY A 108 2.62 -4.69 10.61
N VAL A 109 3.07 -3.45 10.89
CA VAL A 109 2.95 -2.16 10.16
C VAL A 109 4.23 -1.31 10.12
N GLY A 110 4.41 -0.65 8.98
CA GLY A 110 5.32 0.44 8.66
C GLY A 110 5.04 0.86 7.20
N VAL A 111 5.66 1.93 6.70
CA VAL A 111 5.60 2.28 5.27
C VAL A 111 6.68 1.49 4.54
N TYR A 112 6.31 0.71 3.52
CA TYR A 112 7.29 -0.02 2.70
C TYR A 112 7.01 0.14 1.20
N GLY A 113 8.05 -0.01 0.37
CA GLY A 113 7.95 0.11 -1.08
C GLY A 113 7.25 -1.07 -1.75
N SER A 114 6.45 -0.80 -2.78
CA SER A 114 5.70 -1.79 -3.52
C SER A 114 6.60 -2.69 -4.38
N LYS A 115 7.78 -2.19 -4.76
CA LYS A 115 8.78 -2.91 -5.55
C LYS A 115 9.72 -3.80 -4.73
N THR A 116 9.73 -3.63 -3.41
CA THR A 116 10.74 -4.30 -2.60
C THR A 116 10.44 -5.78 -2.42
N ARG A 117 11.37 -6.62 -2.87
CA ARG A 117 11.40 -8.08 -2.60
C ARG A 117 12.15 -8.44 -1.32
N LEU A 118 12.99 -7.53 -0.84
CA LEU A 118 13.78 -7.73 0.36
C LEU A 118 12.86 -7.66 1.57
N ALA A 119 12.79 -8.77 2.31
CA ALA A 119 12.18 -8.78 3.63
C ALA A 119 12.76 -7.69 4.53
N SER A 120 13.98 -7.17 4.30
CA SER A 120 14.60 -6.10 5.10
C SER A 120 13.95 -4.71 4.95
N GLU A 121 13.19 -4.44 3.90
CA GLU A 121 12.45 -3.16 3.77
C GLU A 121 10.97 -3.30 4.17
N ASN A 122 10.50 -4.54 4.41
CA ASN A 122 9.36 -4.80 5.29
C ASN A 122 9.56 -6.10 6.11
N PRO A 123 10.30 -6.02 7.24
CA PRO A 123 10.66 -7.19 8.07
C PRO A 123 9.70 -7.43 9.25
N PHE A 124 8.46 -6.97 9.15
CA PHE A 124 7.41 -6.90 10.17
C PHE A 124 7.61 -5.79 11.20
N ALA A 125 6.90 -4.71 10.92
CA ALA A 125 6.17 -3.99 11.94
C ALA A 125 7.00 -3.14 12.90
N LEU A 126 6.31 -2.19 13.49
CA LEU A 126 6.45 -1.89 14.91
C LEU A 126 7.06 -3.08 15.68
N GLU A 127 8.32 -2.95 16.10
CA GLU A 127 9.09 -4.00 16.77
C GLU A 127 8.85 -3.95 18.28
N HIS A 128 8.56 -5.10 18.91
CA HIS A 128 8.35 -5.16 20.37
C HIS A 128 9.49 -4.47 21.15
N GLY A 129 9.11 -3.59 22.08
CA GLY A 129 10.03 -2.81 22.91
C GLY A 129 10.64 -1.59 22.22
N SER A 130 10.49 -1.44 20.90
CA SER A 130 11.02 -0.29 20.17
C SER A 130 10.13 0.93 20.34
N ARG A 131 10.78 2.10 20.35
CA ARG A 131 10.12 3.40 20.45
C ARG A 131 10.05 4.05 19.08
N TYR A 132 8.92 4.67 18.80
CA TYR A 132 8.65 5.37 17.55
C TYR A 132 8.06 6.74 17.82
N GLN A 133 8.14 7.61 16.82
CA GLN A 133 7.41 8.87 16.79
C GLN A 133 6.69 9.04 15.46
N VAL A 134 5.57 9.74 15.51
CA VAL A 134 4.75 10.14 14.35
C VAL A 134 4.42 11.61 14.45
N GLN A 135 4.17 12.23 13.30
CA GLN A 135 3.81 13.63 13.19
C GLN A 135 2.31 13.77 12.91
N CYS A 136 1.59 14.27 13.91
CA CYS A 136 0.14 14.41 13.90
C CYS A 136 -0.25 15.85 13.63
N LYS A 137 -1.14 16.07 12.66
CA LYS A 137 -1.62 17.41 12.31
C LYS A 137 -2.24 18.17 13.48
N SER A 138 -2.96 17.49 14.36
CA SER A 138 -3.72 18.12 15.46
C SER A 138 -2.95 18.25 16.77
N SER A 139 -1.95 17.41 16.98
CA SER A 139 -1.33 17.17 18.30
C SER A 139 0.20 17.29 18.29
N GLY A 140 0.80 17.61 17.14
CA GLY A 140 2.25 17.71 17.00
C GLY A 140 2.90 16.34 16.95
N VAL A 141 3.99 16.13 17.69
CA VAL A 141 4.70 14.84 17.70
C VAL A 141 4.12 13.94 18.78
N ARG A 142 3.61 12.76 18.38
CA ARG A 142 3.26 11.68 19.32
C ARG A 142 4.35 10.63 19.31
N ARG A 143 4.71 10.14 20.49
CA ARG A 143 5.67 9.05 20.67
C ARG A 143 4.99 7.85 21.28
N PHE A 144 5.43 6.65 20.94
CA PHE A 144 4.88 5.43 21.49
C PHE A 144 5.93 4.33 21.55
N VAL A 145 5.73 3.37 22.44
CA VAL A 145 6.45 2.09 22.48
C VAL A 145 5.53 1.00 21.96
N VAL A 146 6.14 -0.02 21.35
CA VAL A 146 5.40 -1.16 20.80
C VAL A 146 5.41 -2.32 21.79
N ASP A 147 4.25 -2.92 22.00
CA ASP A 147 4.08 -4.17 22.75
C ASP A 147 3.54 -5.28 21.87
N VAL A 148 4.03 -6.51 22.07
CA VAL A 148 3.48 -7.69 21.40
C VAL A 148 2.88 -8.61 22.46
N CYS A 149 1.55 -8.70 22.48
CA CYS A 149 0.80 -9.49 23.45
C CYS A 149 -0.06 -10.50 22.70
N ASN A 150 0.06 -11.80 23.03
CA ASN A 150 -0.69 -12.89 22.39
C ASN A 150 -0.63 -12.86 20.85
N GLY A 151 0.54 -12.53 20.29
CA GLY A 151 0.74 -12.44 18.84
C GLY A 151 0.09 -11.21 18.17
N ARG A 152 -0.39 -10.23 18.96
CA ARG A 152 -0.94 -8.96 18.47
C ARG A 152 0.04 -7.83 18.73
N THR A 153 0.28 -7.00 17.71
CA THR A 153 1.03 -5.75 17.83
C THR A 153 0.15 -4.66 18.41
N LEU A 154 0.56 -4.11 19.53
CA LEU A 154 -0.08 -3.04 20.27
C LEU A 154 0.91 -1.88 20.46
N ILE A 155 0.41 -0.68 20.72
CA ILE A 155 1.24 0.47 21.09
C ILE A 155 0.75 1.11 22.37
N ARG A 156 1.69 1.65 23.15
CA ARG A 156 1.41 2.55 24.28
C ARG A 156 2.05 3.89 24.00
N PHE A 157 1.27 4.96 24.11
CA PHE A 157 1.81 6.31 23.95
C PHE A 157 2.77 6.62 25.10
N LEU A 158 3.81 7.39 24.78
CA LEU A 158 4.76 7.90 25.75
C LEU A 158 4.31 9.32 26.16
N ASP A 159 4.38 9.59 27.45
CA ASP A 159 4.09 10.90 28.00
C ASP A 159 5.23 11.90 27.73
N SER A 160 5.10 13.11 28.30
CA SER A 160 6.13 14.16 28.17
C SER A 160 7.49 13.81 28.75
N GLN A 161 7.55 12.85 29.69
CA GLN A 161 8.79 12.37 30.32
C GLN A 161 9.39 11.18 29.55
N GLY A 162 8.66 10.64 28.58
CA GLY A 162 9.08 9.48 27.77
C GLY A 162 8.72 8.14 28.41
N ASP A 163 7.88 8.16 29.44
CA ASP A 163 7.36 6.97 30.09
C ASP A 163 6.08 6.51 29.40
N ALA A 164 5.91 5.19 29.28
CA ALA A 164 4.71 4.64 28.68
C ALA A 164 3.51 4.88 29.59
N GLU A 165 2.45 5.46 29.02
CA GLU A 165 1.21 5.70 29.75
C GLU A 165 0.70 4.38 30.37
N PRO A 166 0.32 4.39 31.65
CA PRO A 166 0.00 3.17 32.36
C PRO A 166 -1.35 2.60 31.88
N TYR A 167 -1.37 1.28 31.62
CA TYR A 167 -2.54 0.42 31.35
C TYR A 167 -3.21 0.50 29.96
N GLU A 168 -2.97 1.52 29.14
CA GLU A 168 -3.67 1.66 27.85
C GLU A 168 -2.81 1.23 26.65
N THR A 169 -3.14 0.06 26.09
CA THR A 169 -2.56 -0.43 24.83
C THR A 169 -3.55 -0.31 23.68
N TYR A 170 -3.07 0.15 22.53
CA TYR A 170 -3.90 0.41 21.36
C TYR A 170 -3.48 -0.43 20.15
N GLU A 171 -4.45 -0.89 19.36
CA GLU A 171 -4.14 -1.43 18.03
C GLU A 171 -3.67 -0.28 17.12
N PRO A 172 -2.49 -0.37 16.50
CA PRO A 172 -1.93 0.72 15.70
C PRO A 172 -2.88 1.20 14.61
N ALA A 173 -3.55 0.28 13.92
CA ALA A 173 -4.53 0.58 12.87
C ALA A 173 -5.77 1.34 13.37
N VAL A 174 -6.05 1.33 14.67
CA VAL A 174 -7.18 2.04 15.28
C VAL A 174 -6.83 3.49 15.62
N VAL A 175 -5.58 3.76 16.03
CA VAL A 175 -5.18 5.06 16.58
C VAL A 175 -4.20 5.86 15.72
N LEU A 176 -3.55 5.23 14.74
CA LEU A 176 -2.64 5.86 13.80
C LEU A 176 -3.34 6.02 12.44
N SER A 177 -3.46 7.26 12.01
CA SER A 177 -3.90 7.62 10.66
C SER A 177 -2.83 7.32 9.62
N ALA A 178 -3.20 7.33 8.34
CA ALA A 178 -2.25 7.17 7.26
C ALA A 178 -1.12 8.22 7.27
N GLU A 179 -1.42 9.44 7.71
CA GLU A 179 -0.42 10.51 7.81
C GLU A 179 0.58 10.25 8.94
N ASP A 180 0.11 9.65 10.04
CA ASP A 180 0.99 9.20 11.12
C ASP A 180 1.96 8.13 10.60
N TRP A 181 1.46 7.16 9.84
CA TRP A 181 2.31 6.14 9.23
C TRP A 181 3.33 6.73 8.25
N ARG A 182 2.93 7.71 7.43
CA ARG A 182 3.84 8.41 6.48
C ARG A 182 4.99 9.14 7.17
N SER A 183 4.81 9.53 8.43
CA SER A 183 5.82 10.26 9.23
C SER A 183 6.50 9.38 10.29
N LEU A 184 6.17 8.09 10.33
CA LEU A 184 6.70 7.16 11.33
C LEU A 184 8.22 7.12 11.27
N THR A 185 8.84 7.41 12.40
CA THR A 185 10.30 7.33 12.58
C THR A 185 10.61 6.51 13.81
N ARG A 186 11.51 5.53 13.69
CA ARG A 186 12.03 4.79 14.85
C ARG A 186 13.01 5.67 15.63
N LEU A 187 12.90 5.66 16.95
CA LEU A 187 13.81 6.38 17.84
C LEU A 187 15.01 5.48 18.19
N ALA A 188 16.21 6.08 18.26
CA ALA A 188 17.39 5.38 18.77
C ALA A 188 17.16 4.98 20.23
N SER A 189 17.62 3.77 20.59
CA SER A 189 17.55 3.22 21.94
C SER A 189 18.48 3.95 22.89
#